data_AF-A0A0Q7LEC9-F1
#
_entry.id   AF-A0A0Q7LEC9-F1
#
_cell.length_a   1.000
_cell.length_b   1.000
_cell.length_c   1.000
_cell.angle_alpha   90.00
_cell.angle_beta   90.00
_cell.angle_gamma   90.00
#
_symmetry.space_group_name_H-M   'P 1'
#
loop_
_entity.id
_entity.type
_entity.pdbx_description
1 polymer ?
#
loop_
_entity_poly.entity_id
_entity_poly.type
_entity_poly.pdbx_seq_one_letter_code
_entity_poly.pdbx_strand_id
1 'polypeptide(L)'
;MAKPTIVLDKNYLQGSTAAHMLQLAQSHQLLMADVLFYELISSSEPGRSRCFAKFPKIENPVILVNHVGALLKQEIESHEACGKPSTRYEDIRFQFNEALTGANYALPPSAAEALQEQTAELREDVERFLDRVRLIPTLIPNLLEGTSAERQSLREAAEEVIATNTDAMLKFYGSLEVPSGELPLPPATIMTRDWALFRWQQVQLLFALDAYCRYGGRVPDTLSGKAYEKIEHDVLDAHYLLLGTLEGSFATREKKLQRWFGLLCPDGQLYS
;
A
#
# COMPACT_ATOMS: atom_id res chain seq x y z
N MET A 1 -6.11 -28.04 6.86
CA MET A 1 -5.63 -27.08 5.84
C MET A 1 -5.29 -25.80 6.55
N ALA A 2 -4.20 -25.12 6.19
CA ALA A 2 -3.91 -23.78 6.70
C ALA A 2 -5.04 -22.82 6.27
N LYS A 3 -5.38 -21.85 7.13
CA LYS A 3 -6.39 -20.85 6.78
C LYS A 3 -5.85 -19.99 5.63
N PRO A 4 -6.68 -19.56 4.67
CA PRO A 4 -6.29 -18.53 3.71
C PRO A 4 -5.85 -17.26 4.43
N THR A 5 -4.91 -16.54 3.84
CA THR A 5 -4.36 -15.29 4.34
C THR A 5 -5.14 -14.10 3.78
N ILE A 6 -5.06 -12.94 4.45
CA ILE A 6 -5.71 -11.71 3.97
C ILE A 6 -4.99 -10.46 4.48
N VAL A 7 -4.67 -9.53 3.59
CA VAL A 7 -4.09 -8.22 3.96
C VAL A 7 -5.18 -7.30 4.46
N LEU A 8 -4.97 -6.70 5.63
CA LEU A 8 -5.85 -5.68 6.20
C LEU A 8 -5.35 -4.27 5.87
N ASP A 9 -6.27 -3.37 5.53
CA ASP A 9 -6.03 -1.93 5.62
C ASP A 9 -6.73 -1.31 6.84
N LYS A 10 -6.38 -0.05 7.13
CA LYS A 10 -7.00 0.73 8.20
C LYS A 10 -8.47 1.01 7.92
N ASN A 11 -8.85 1.25 6.66
CA ASN A 11 -10.20 1.62 6.27
C ASN A 11 -11.22 0.51 6.60
N TYR A 12 -10.88 -0.73 6.27
CA TYR A 12 -11.62 -1.94 6.61
C TYR A 12 -11.67 -2.15 8.12
N LEU A 13 -10.52 -2.03 8.80
CA LEU A 13 -10.49 -2.19 10.26
C LEU A 13 -11.37 -1.16 10.94
N GLN A 14 -11.35 0.11 10.53
CA GLN A 14 -12.20 1.16 11.08
C GLN A 14 -13.69 0.91 10.80
N GLY A 15 -14.03 0.48 9.58
CA GLY A 15 -15.41 0.21 9.19
C GLY A 15 -16.02 -1.06 9.79
N SER A 16 -15.21 -2.06 10.13
CA SER A 16 -15.68 -3.36 10.61
C SER A 16 -16.05 -3.36 12.09
N THR A 17 -16.99 -4.21 12.49
CA THR A 17 -17.29 -4.44 13.91
C THR A 17 -16.30 -5.45 14.50
N ALA A 18 -16.15 -5.47 15.83
CA ALA A 18 -15.31 -6.48 16.50
C ALA A 18 -15.80 -7.91 16.19
N ALA A 19 -17.12 -8.13 16.14
CA ALA A 19 -17.70 -9.42 15.78
C ALA A 19 -17.32 -9.85 14.35
N HIS A 20 -17.33 -8.92 13.38
CA HIS A 20 -16.91 -9.21 12.01
C HIS A 20 -15.41 -9.54 11.95
N MET A 21 -14.56 -8.76 12.62
CA MET A 21 -13.12 -9.05 12.68
C MET A 21 -12.82 -10.42 13.29
N LEU A 22 -13.56 -10.82 14.33
CA LEU A 22 -13.44 -12.14 14.93
C LEU A 22 -13.86 -13.26 13.95
N GLN A 23 -14.95 -13.07 13.19
CA GLN A 23 -15.36 -14.03 12.15
C GLN A 23 -14.32 -14.14 11.03
N LEU A 24 -13.73 -13.01 10.63
CA LEU A 24 -12.65 -13.00 9.64
C LEU A 24 -11.42 -13.77 10.18
N ALA A 25 -10.99 -13.52 11.42
CA ALA A 25 -9.88 -14.24 12.05
C ALA A 25 -10.16 -15.76 12.25
N GLN A 26 -11.43 -16.16 12.35
CA GLN A 26 -11.81 -17.57 12.42
C GLN A 26 -11.63 -18.28 11.08
N SER A 27 -11.85 -17.59 9.97
CA SER A 27 -11.76 -18.15 8.62
C SER A 27 -10.42 -17.88 7.92
N HIS A 28 -9.71 -16.83 8.31
CA HIS A 28 -8.48 -16.35 7.69
C HIS A 28 -7.34 -16.14 8.68
N GLN A 29 -6.11 -16.15 8.16
CA GLN A 29 -4.94 -15.55 8.81
C GLN A 29 -4.85 -14.07 8.41
N LEU A 30 -4.98 -13.19 9.40
CA LEU A 30 -4.93 -11.74 9.18
C LEU A 30 -3.48 -11.30 9.03
N LEU A 31 -3.13 -10.68 7.91
CA LEU A 31 -1.82 -10.08 7.68
C LEU A 31 -1.89 -8.59 8.04
N MET A 32 -0.99 -8.16 8.91
CA MET A 32 -0.82 -6.76 9.31
C MET A 32 0.54 -6.29 8.80
N ALA A 33 0.51 -5.34 7.89
CA ALA A 33 1.70 -4.61 7.48
C ALA A 33 2.14 -3.65 8.59
N ASP A 34 3.43 -3.33 8.61
CA ASP A 34 4.02 -2.31 9.47
C ASP A 34 3.31 -0.95 9.35
N VAL A 35 2.93 -0.56 8.13
CA VAL A 35 2.21 0.68 7.82
C VAL A 35 0.85 0.73 8.52
N LEU A 36 0.16 -0.41 8.66
CA LEU A 36 -1.08 -0.48 9.43
C LEU A 36 -0.79 -0.26 10.90
N PHE A 37 0.23 -0.94 11.44
CA PHE A 37 0.57 -0.78 12.84
C PHE A 37 0.97 0.67 13.17
N TYR A 38 1.80 1.29 12.32
CA TYR A 38 2.15 2.71 12.39
C TYR A 38 0.88 3.58 12.41
N GLU A 39 0.00 3.42 11.42
CA GLU A 39 -1.21 4.22 11.32
C GLU A 39 -2.16 4.04 12.50
N LEU A 40 -2.25 2.84 13.07
CA LEU A 40 -3.09 2.59 14.24
C LEU A 40 -2.53 3.27 15.48
N ILE A 41 -1.21 3.26 15.66
CA ILE A 41 -0.55 3.91 16.79
C ILE A 41 -0.58 5.43 16.69
N SER A 42 -0.39 5.99 15.49
CA SER A 42 -0.41 7.43 15.24
C SER A 42 -1.83 8.01 15.19
N SER A 43 -2.86 7.17 15.06
CA SER A 43 -4.25 7.60 15.04
C SER A 43 -4.67 8.31 16.33
N SER A 44 -5.38 9.44 16.17
CA SER A 44 -6.01 10.13 17.29
C SER A 44 -7.10 9.26 17.95
N GLU A 45 -7.29 9.45 19.26
CA GLU A 45 -8.40 8.80 19.98
C GLU A 45 -9.75 9.41 19.55
N PRO A 46 -10.82 8.61 19.38
CA PRO A 46 -10.95 7.19 19.75
C PRO A 46 -10.53 6.18 18.66
N GLY A 47 -9.83 6.61 17.60
CA GLY A 47 -9.48 5.78 16.45
C GLY A 47 -8.58 4.60 16.82
N ARG A 48 -7.48 4.85 17.55
CA ARG A 48 -6.53 3.84 18.00
C ARG A 48 -7.20 2.77 18.88
N SER A 49 -7.77 3.17 20.02
CA SER A 49 -8.38 2.24 20.98
C SER A 49 -9.47 1.36 20.34
N ARG A 50 -10.33 1.94 19.51
CA ARG A 50 -11.39 1.21 18.82
C ARG A 50 -10.87 0.19 17.83
N CYS A 51 -9.76 0.45 17.14
CA CYS A 51 -9.17 -0.49 16.19
C CYS A 51 -8.48 -1.64 16.92
N PHE A 52 -7.65 -1.35 17.92
CA PHE A 52 -6.97 -2.40 18.70
C PHE A 52 -7.95 -3.30 19.47
N ALA A 53 -9.08 -2.76 19.95
CA ALA A 53 -10.11 -3.53 20.64
C ALA A 53 -10.81 -4.59 19.75
N LYS A 54 -10.62 -4.55 18.42
CA LYS A 54 -11.23 -5.52 17.49
C LYS A 54 -10.41 -6.81 17.37
N PHE A 55 -9.14 -6.79 17.76
CA PHE A 55 -8.29 -7.99 17.71
C PHE A 55 -8.53 -8.88 18.94
N PRO A 56 -8.49 -10.21 18.77
CA PRO A 56 -8.60 -11.14 19.89
C PRO A 56 -7.40 -10.99 20.83
N LYS A 57 -7.64 -11.14 22.12
CA LYS A 57 -6.61 -11.11 23.18
C LYS A 57 -5.90 -12.45 23.31
N ILE A 58 -5.26 -12.87 22.22
CA ILE A 58 -4.52 -14.13 22.11
C ILE A 58 -3.09 -13.87 21.65
N GLU A 59 -2.23 -14.87 21.73
CA GLU A 59 -0.90 -14.84 21.10
C GLU A 59 -1.05 -14.78 19.57
N ASN A 60 -0.24 -13.94 18.93
CA ASN A 60 -0.18 -13.72 17.48
C ASN A 60 -1.57 -13.57 16.83
N PRO A 61 -2.35 -12.54 17.21
CA PRO A 61 -3.69 -12.32 16.66
C PRO A 61 -3.67 -11.95 15.18
N VAL A 62 -2.51 -11.55 14.66
CA VAL A 62 -2.20 -11.25 13.26
C VAL A 62 -0.80 -11.80 12.94
N ILE A 63 -0.54 -12.01 11.64
CA ILE A 63 0.80 -12.26 11.11
C ILE A 63 1.39 -10.91 10.70
N LEU A 64 2.55 -10.57 11.26
CA LEU A 64 3.27 -9.36 10.89
C LEU A 64 4.05 -9.63 9.61
N VAL A 65 3.76 -8.86 8.57
CA VAL A 65 4.43 -8.98 7.27
C VAL A 65 5.33 -7.79 7.03
N ASN A 66 6.39 -8.04 6.25
CA ASN A 66 7.36 -7.02 5.91
C ASN A 66 6.75 -5.86 5.12
N HIS A 67 7.34 -4.69 5.33
CA HIS A 67 7.03 -3.47 4.61
C HIS A 67 7.46 -3.56 3.15
N VAL A 68 6.86 -2.72 2.31
CA VAL A 68 7.13 -2.69 0.86
C VAL A 68 8.64 -2.53 0.58
N GLY A 69 9.31 -1.61 1.27
CA GLY A 69 10.74 -1.36 1.10
C GLY A 69 11.61 -2.61 1.32
N ALA A 70 11.30 -3.42 2.34
CA ALA A 70 12.01 -4.68 2.59
C ALA A 70 11.82 -5.69 1.46
N LEU A 71 10.61 -5.81 0.91
CA LEU A 71 10.33 -6.67 -0.24
C LEU A 71 11.12 -6.22 -1.48
N LEU A 72 11.08 -4.93 -1.80
CA LEU A 72 11.82 -4.36 -2.93
C LEU A 72 13.33 -4.57 -2.79
N LYS A 73 13.87 -4.29 -1.60
CA LYS A 73 15.29 -4.48 -1.30
C LYS A 73 15.71 -5.93 -1.50
N GLN A 74 14.91 -6.89 -1.01
CA GLN A 74 15.19 -8.30 -1.20
C GLN A 74 15.25 -8.68 -2.68
N GLU A 75 14.31 -8.21 -3.50
CA GLU A 75 14.32 -8.50 -4.94
C GLU A 75 15.51 -7.87 -5.66
N ILE A 76 15.93 -6.66 -5.26
CA ILE A 76 17.12 -5.99 -5.79
C ILE A 76 18.40 -6.75 -5.40
N GLU A 77 18.50 -7.25 -4.17
CA GLU A 77 19.71 -7.95 -3.69
C GLU A 77 19.82 -9.38 -4.24
N SER A 78 18.69 -10.09 -4.36
CA SER A 78 18.67 -11.51 -4.75
C SER A 78 18.42 -11.73 -6.24
N HIS A 79 17.85 -10.76 -6.95
CA HIS A 79 17.30 -10.94 -8.30
C HIS A 79 16.31 -12.12 -8.38
N GLU A 80 15.54 -12.33 -7.31
CA GLU A 80 14.45 -13.30 -7.25
C GLU A 80 13.18 -12.61 -6.74
N ALA A 81 12.01 -13.06 -7.20
CA ALA A 81 10.73 -12.56 -6.71
C ALA A 81 10.58 -12.81 -5.21
N CYS A 82 10.07 -11.83 -4.47
CA CYS A 82 9.85 -11.98 -3.02
C CYS A 82 8.77 -13.01 -2.71
N GLY A 83 7.83 -13.21 -3.65
CA GLY A 83 6.65 -14.05 -3.48
C GLY A 83 5.57 -13.38 -2.64
N LYS A 84 4.70 -14.18 -2.02
CA LYS A 84 3.58 -13.67 -1.22
C LYS A 84 4.05 -13.06 0.10
N PRO A 85 3.45 -11.93 0.56
CA PRO A 85 3.72 -11.37 1.89
C PRO A 85 3.58 -12.40 3.02
N SER A 86 2.62 -13.31 2.95
CA SER A 86 2.42 -14.39 3.93
C SER A 86 3.58 -15.38 4.05
N THR A 87 4.49 -15.43 3.07
CA THR A 87 5.70 -16.26 3.12
C THR A 87 6.92 -15.50 3.67
N ARG A 88 6.76 -14.20 3.94
CA ARG A 88 7.81 -13.26 4.37
C ARG A 88 7.36 -12.51 5.63
N TYR A 89 7.16 -13.28 6.70
CA TYR A 89 6.66 -12.79 7.98
C TYR A 89 7.74 -12.82 9.06
N GLU A 90 7.53 -12.00 10.09
CA GLU A 90 8.37 -12.01 11.30
C GLU A 90 7.96 -13.16 12.22
N ASP A 91 8.85 -14.13 12.42
CA ASP A 91 8.61 -15.25 13.34
C ASP A 91 8.87 -14.84 14.80
N ILE A 92 7.94 -14.04 15.32
CA ILE A 92 7.95 -13.58 16.70
C ILE A 92 6.66 -13.98 17.41
N ARG A 93 6.78 -14.31 18.69
CA ARG A 93 5.65 -14.54 19.58
C ARG A 93 5.33 -13.24 20.29
N PHE A 94 4.12 -12.73 20.10
CA PHE A 94 3.68 -11.47 20.70
C PHE A 94 2.18 -11.50 21.05
N GLN A 95 1.79 -10.54 21.87
CA GLN A 95 0.39 -10.19 22.11
C GLN A 95 0.32 -8.67 22.10
N PHE A 96 -0.76 -8.10 21.54
CA PHE A 96 -0.96 -6.65 21.64
C PHE A 96 -1.06 -6.23 23.11
N ASN A 97 -0.33 -5.17 23.46
CA ASN A 97 -0.42 -4.58 24.79
C ASN A 97 -1.87 -4.13 25.04
N GLU A 98 -2.52 -4.67 26.09
CA GLU A 98 -3.92 -4.35 26.39
C GLU A 98 -4.14 -2.85 26.61
N ALA A 99 -3.11 -2.13 27.06
CA ALA A 99 -3.17 -0.69 27.26
C ALA A 99 -3.43 0.07 25.96
N LEU A 100 -3.13 -0.49 24.77
CA LEU A 100 -3.46 0.11 23.46
C LEU A 100 -4.96 0.33 23.25
N THR A 101 -5.81 -0.37 24.02
CA THR A 101 -7.27 -0.17 24.01
C THR A 101 -7.74 0.95 24.94
N GLY A 102 -6.84 1.53 25.75
CA GLY A 102 -7.13 2.63 26.67
C GLY A 102 -6.97 3.99 25.99
N ALA A 103 -7.88 4.92 26.29
CA ALA A 103 -7.81 6.29 25.78
C ALA A 103 -6.53 7.04 26.21
N ASN A 104 -6.03 6.75 27.43
CA ASN A 104 -4.90 7.44 28.04
C ASN A 104 -3.56 6.74 27.80
N TYR A 105 -3.47 5.82 26.82
CA TYR A 105 -2.22 5.17 26.51
C TYR A 105 -1.19 6.18 25.97
N ALA A 106 -0.05 6.23 26.64
CA ALA A 106 1.13 6.98 26.23
C ALA A 106 2.17 6.00 25.68
N LEU A 107 2.72 6.33 24.52
CA LEU A 107 3.81 5.55 23.93
C LEU A 107 5.06 5.62 24.82
N PRO A 108 5.74 4.48 25.05
CA PRO A 108 7.07 4.50 25.63
C PRO A 108 8.03 5.37 24.80
N PRO A 109 9.06 6.00 25.40
CA PRO A 109 9.98 6.89 24.69
C PRO A 109 10.58 6.27 23.42
N SER A 110 11.06 5.03 23.49
CA SER A 110 11.62 4.33 22.32
C SER A 110 10.61 4.10 21.20
N ALA A 111 9.33 3.87 21.53
CA ALA A 111 8.28 3.72 20.54
C ALA A 111 7.89 5.08 19.93
N ALA A 112 7.99 6.17 20.70
CA ALA A 112 7.78 7.52 20.20
C ALA A 112 8.91 7.98 19.26
N GLU A 113 10.16 7.60 19.55
CA GLU A 113 11.31 7.82 18.66
C GLU A 113 11.14 7.08 17.33
N ALA A 114 10.83 5.78 17.38
CA ALA A 114 10.55 4.99 16.18
C ALA A 114 9.38 5.57 15.36
N LEU A 115 8.35 6.11 16.02
CA LEU A 115 7.23 6.76 15.35
C LEU A 115 7.66 8.05 14.63
N GLN A 116 8.58 8.82 15.21
CA GLN A 116 9.12 10.03 14.59
C GLN A 116 9.97 9.69 13.36
N GLU A 117 10.78 8.64 13.42
CA GLU A 117 11.57 8.14 12.29
C GLU A 117 10.65 7.73 11.14
N GLN A 118 9.63 6.91 11.41
CA GLN A 118 8.63 6.51 10.41
C GLN A 118 7.87 7.70 9.82
N THR A 119 7.59 8.73 10.62
CA THR A 119 6.95 9.96 10.13
C THR A 119 7.88 10.78 9.22
N ALA A 120 9.20 10.74 9.46
CA ALA A 120 10.18 11.36 8.59
C ALA A 120 10.31 10.60 7.26
N GLU A 121 10.37 9.28 7.30
CA GLU A 121 10.39 8.41 6.11
C GLU A 121 9.16 8.64 5.23
N LEU A 122 7.97 8.69 5.84
CA LEU A 122 6.72 8.95 5.12
C LEU A 122 6.72 10.33 4.43
N ARG A 123 7.38 11.34 5.01
CA ARG A 123 7.54 12.65 4.35
C ARG A 123 8.38 12.55 3.09
N GLU A 124 9.49 11.82 3.13
CA GLU A 124 10.32 11.57 1.95
C GLU A 124 9.54 10.80 0.87
N ASP A 125 8.73 9.81 1.27
CA ASP A 125 7.92 9.04 0.34
C ASP A 125 6.82 9.87 -0.32
N VAL A 126 6.23 10.83 0.41
CA VAL A 126 5.33 11.83 -0.16
C VAL A 126 6.03 12.69 -1.21
N GLU A 127 7.25 13.17 -0.94
CA GLU A 127 8.02 13.97 -1.90
C GLU A 127 8.35 13.17 -3.16
N ARG A 128 8.87 11.93 -3.00
CA ARG A 128 9.12 11.00 -4.12
C ARG A 128 7.86 10.68 -4.90
N PHE A 129 6.72 10.56 -4.21
CA PHE A 129 5.43 10.34 -4.86
C PHE A 129 5.04 11.54 -5.72
N LEU A 130 5.19 12.77 -5.24
CA LEU A 130 4.89 13.97 -6.01
C LEU A 130 5.73 14.08 -7.28
N ASP A 131 7.00 13.68 -7.23
CA ASP A 131 7.85 13.61 -8.43
C ASP A 131 7.28 12.64 -9.47
N ARG A 132 6.75 11.49 -9.05
CA ARG A 132 6.05 10.57 -9.96
C ARG A 132 4.79 11.19 -10.54
N VAL A 133 4.02 11.94 -9.76
CA VAL A 133 2.84 12.66 -10.27
C VAL A 133 3.22 13.65 -11.39
N ARG A 134 4.37 14.33 -11.25
CA ARG A 134 4.88 15.29 -12.25
C ARG A 134 5.28 14.63 -13.57
N LEU A 135 5.54 13.32 -13.59
CA LEU A 135 5.88 12.59 -14.81
C LEU A 135 4.66 12.14 -15.63
N ILE A 136 3.46 12.11 -15.03
CA ILE A 136 2.22 11.67 -15.71
C ILE A 136 1.96 12.34 -17.06
N PRO A 137 2.08 13.67 -17.26
CA PRO A 137 1.81 14.28 -18.57
C PRO A 137 2.77 13.83 -19.67
N THR A 138 3.99 13.42 -19.30
CA THR A 138 4.96 12.85 -20.24
C THR A 138 4.60 11.41 -20.60
N LEU A 139 4.12 10.64 -19.63
CA LEU A 139 3.76 9.23 -19.82
C LEU A 139 2.41 9.06 -20.51
N ILE A 140 1.45 9.92 -20.20
CA ILE A 140 0.07 9.89 -20.69
C ILE A 140 -0.29 11.30 -21.15
N PRO A 141 0.09 11.68 -22.37
CA PRO A 141 -0.17 13.02 -22.89
C PRO A 141 -1.67 13.28 -23.07
N ASN A 142 -2.05 14.55 -23.03
CA ASN A 142 -3.42 15.04 -23.30
C ASN A 142 -4.49 14.54 -22.31
N LEU A 143 -4.09 13.98 -21.17
CA LEU A 143 -4.97 13.42 -20.15
C LEU A 143 -6.02 14.40 -19.60
N LEU A 144 -5.73 15.71 -19.66
CA LEU A 144 -6.61 16.77 -19.18
C LEU A 144 -7.30 17.55 -20.31
N GLU A 145 -7.11 17.15 -21.56
CA GLU A 145 -7.71 17.80 -22.72
C GLU A 145 -9.08 17.20 -23.06
N GLY A 146 -9.94 17.98 -23.72
CA GLY A 146 -11.27 17.55 -24.13
C GLY A 146 -12.35 17.66 -23.05
N THR A 147 -13.48 17.02 -23.30
CA THR A 147 -14.67 17.01 -22.45
C THR A 147 -14.47 16.16 -21.19
N SER A 148 -15.37 16.29 -20.21
CA SER A 148 -15.32 15.46 -19.01
C SER A 148 -15.41 13.96 -19.31
N ALA A 149 -16.19 13.56 -20.33
CA ALA A 149 -16.36 12.16 -20.71
C ALA A 149 -15.12 11.60 -21.42
N GLU A 150 -14.48 12.40 -22.27
CA GLU A 150 -13.24 12.03 -22.95
C GLU A 150 -12.09 11.86 -21.95
N ARG A 151 -11.94 12.80 -21.00
CA ARG A 151 -10.93 12.71 -19.94
C ARG A 151 -11.13 11.48 -19.05
N GLN A 152 -12.37 11.17 -18.68
CA GLN A 152 -12.68 9.98 -17.89
C GLN A 152 -12.36 8.68 -18.67
N SER A 153 -12.76 8.61 -19.94
CA SER A 153 -12.45 7.46 -20.79
C SER A 153 -10.94 7.24 -20.95
N LEU A 154 -10.18 8.32 -21.16
CA LEU A 154 -8.73 8.24 -21.30
C LEU A 154 -8.06 7.81 -19.99
N ARG A 155 -8.53 8.32 -18.85
CA ARG A 155 -8.08 7.89 -17.53
C ARG A 155 -8.32 6.40 -17.32
N GLU A 156 -9.53 5.90 -17.58
CA GLU A 156 -9.87 4.48 -17.41
C GLU A 156 -9.02 3.59 -18.34
N ALA A 157 -8.82 3.99 -19.59
CA ALA A 157 -7.95 3.29 -20.53
C ALA A 157 -6.50 3.25 -20.04
N ALA A 158 -5.99 4.34 -19.47
CA ALA A 158 -4.64 4.38 -18.90
C ALA A 158 -4.51 3.48 -17.67
N GLU A 159 -5.50 3.48 -16.76
CA GLU A 159 -5.53 2.59 -15.60
C GLU A 159 -5.55 1.12 -16.03
N GLU A 160 -6.34 0.76 -17.04
CA GLU A 160 -6.39 -0.59 -17.62
C GLU A 160 -5.02 -1.01 -18.18
N VAL A 161 -4.36 -0.14 -18.96
CA VAL A 161 -3.03 -0.41 -19.52
C VAL A 161 -2.00 -0.60 -18.41
N ILE A 162 -1.97 0.31 -17.42
CA ILE A 162 -1.04 0.21 -16.28
C ILE A 162 -1.24 -1.11 -15.54
N ALA A 163 -2.48 -1.53 -15.32
CA ALA A 163 -2.78 -2.71 -14.52
C ALA A 163 -2.59 -4.05 -15.26
N THR A 164 -2.88 -4.10 -16.56
CA THR A 164 -3.01 -5.37 -17.30
C THR A 164 -1.93 -5.60 -18.37
N ASN A 165 -1.35 -4.54 -18.94
CA ASN A 165 -0.40 -4.66 -20.04
C ASN A 165 1.03 -4.91 -19.52
N THR A 166 1.37 -6.19 -19.35
CA THR A 166 2.68 -6.61 -18.82
C THR A 166 3.84 -6.15 -19.69
N ASP A 167 3.73 -6.22 -21.02
CA ASP A 167 4.82 -5.82 -21.92
C ASP A 167 5.12 -4.33 -21.85
N ALA A 168 4.08 -3.49 -21.78
CA ALA A 168 4.24 -2.05 -21.61
C ALA A 168 4.93 -1.72 -20.28
N MET A 169 4.54 -2.40 -19.20
CA MET A 169 5.12 -2.21 -17.87
C MET A 169 6.57 -2.69 -17.79
N LEU A 170 6.91 -3.82 -18.40
CA LEU A 170 8.30 -4.31 -18.46
C LEU A 170 9.19 -3.41 -19.32
N LYS A 171 8.65 -2.86 -20.43
CA LYS A 171 9.36 -1.88 -21.25
C LYS A 171 9.63 -0.59 -20.48
N PHE A 172 8.64 -0.11 -19.73
CA PHE A 172 8.80 1.05 -18.86
C PHE A 172 9.86 0.77 -17.78
N TYR A 173 9.76 -0.35 -17.08
CA TYR A 173 10.72 -0.77 -16.06
C TYR A 173 12.15 -0.85 -16.63
N GLY A 174 12.33 -1.46 -17.80
CA GLY A 174 13.64 -1.57 -18.45
C GLY A 174 14.21 -0.24 -18.96
N SER A 175 13.43 0.84 -18.95
CA SER A 175 13.91 2.19 -19.27
C SER A 175 14.37 2.98 -18.05
N LEU A 176 14.22 2.45 -16.83
CA LEU A 176 14.63 3.11 -15.61
C LEU A 176 16.16 3.10 -15.48
N GLU A 177 16.72 4.26 -15.18
CA GLU A 177 18.14 4.41 -14.88
C GLU A 177 18.36 4.35 -13.37
N VAL A 178 19.28 3.48 -12.95
CA VAL A 178 19.66 3.36 -11.54
C VAL A 178 20.61 4.51 -11.17
N PRO A 179 20.36 5.26 -10.09
CA PRO A 179 21.27 6.30 -9.64
C PRO A 179 22.68 5.79 -9.38
N SER A 180 23.69 6.63 -9.60
CA SER A 180 25.09 6.26 -9.36
C SER A 180 25.32 5.87 -7.90
N GLY A 181 25.86 4.66 -7.67
CA GLY A 181 26.17 4.14 -6.34
C GLY A 181 25.12 3.20 -5.76
N GLU A 182 23.95 3.08 -6.40
CA GLU A 182 22.91 2.13 -6.01
C GLU A 182 23.11 0.74 -6.63
N LEU A 183 22.48 -0.27 -6.04
CA LEU A 183 22.47 -1.63 -6.58
C LEU A 183 21.73 -1.69 -7.92
N PRO A 184 22.19 -2.52 -8.88
CA PRO A 184 21.50 -2.67 -10.14
C PRO A 184 20.10 -3.26 -9.95
N LEU A 185 19.16 -2.81 -10.76
CA LEU A 185 17.83 -3.39 -10.81
C LEU A 185 17.85 -4.77 -11.50
N PRO A 186 17.02 -5.73 -11.06
CA PRO A 186 16.80 -6.99 -11.77
C PRO A 186 16.47 -6.77 -13.25
N PRO A 187 16.99 -7.56 -14.19
CA PRO A 187 16.64 -7.40 -15.60
C PRO A 187 15.15 -7.58 -15.87
N ALA A 188 14.56 -6.71 -16.70
CA ALA A 188 13.14 -6.83 -17.09
C ALA A 188 12.78 -8.20 -17.72
N THR A 189 13.76 -8.89 -18.30
CA THR A 189 13.60 -10.20 -18.95
C THR A 189 13.29 -11.34 -17.98
N ILE A 190 13.59 -11.19 -16.69
CA ILE A 190 13.31 -12.20 -15.66
C ILE A 190 12.09 -11.85 -14.79
N MET A 191 11.58 -10.63 -14.93
CA MET A 191 10.48 -10.14 -14.12
C MET A 191 9.13 -10.69 -14.59
N THR A 192 8.32 -11.05 -13.61
CA THR A 192 6.94 -11.52 -13.80
C THR A 192 5.99 -10.73 -12.88
N ARG A 193 4.70 -11.06 -12.93
CA ARG A 193 3.67 -10.46 -12.08
C ARG A 193 3.80 -10.78 -10.60
N ASP A 194 4.67 -11.71 -10.22
CA ASP A 194 4.90 -12.12 -8.83
C ASP A 194 5.97 -11.26 -8.14
N TRP A 195 6.59 -10.34 -8.87
CA TRP A 195 7.61 -9.43 -8.35
C TRP A 195 6.97 -8.20 -7.69
N ALA A 196 7.41 -7.88 -6.48
CA ALA A 196 7.05 -6.65 -5.79
C ALA A 196 7.48 -5.41 -6.57
N LEU A 197 8.67 -5.38 -7.17
CA LEU A 197 9.12 -4.27 -8.04
C LEU A 197 8.18 -4.03 -9.21
N PHE A 198 7.73 -5.11 -9.86
CA PHE A 198 6.79 -5.01 -10.98
C PHE A 198 5.45 -4.42 -10.50
N ARG A 199 4.87 -5.00 -9.45
CA ARG A 199 3.58 -4.57 -8.91
C ARG A 199 3.63 -3.17 -8.31
N TRP A 200 4.74 -2.82 -7.66
CA TRP A 200 4.95 -1.50 -7.10
C TRP A 200 4.91 -0.43 -8.17
N GLN A 201 5.52 -0.69 -9.33
CA GLN A 201 5.48 0.26 -10.43
C GLN A 201 4.06 0.49 -10.96
N GLN A 202 3.27 -0.57 -11.07
CA GLN A 202 1.86 -0.45 -11.48
C GLN A 202 1.06 0.37 -10.45
N VAL A 203 1.18 0.02 -9.17
CA VAL A 203 0.49 0.71 -8.09
C VAL A 203 0.88 2.19 -8.04
N GLN A 204 2.18 2.51 -8.09
CA GLN A 204 2.66 3.89 -8.06
C GLN A 204 2.15 4.71 -9.24
N LEU A 205 2.09 4.15 -10.45
CA LEU A 205 1.53 4.85 -11.61
C LEU A 205 0.02 5.06 -11.49
N LEU A 206 -0.74 4.12 -10.93
CA LEU A 206 -2.19 4.28 -10.71
C LEU A 206 -2.47 5.45 -9.74
N PHE A 207 -1.76 5.48 -8.61
CA PHE A 207 -1.90 6.58 -7.65
C PHE A 207 -1.41 7.91 -8.22
N ALA A 208 -0.29 7.92 -8.94
CA ALA A 208 0.21 9.14 -9.57
C ALA A 208 -0.76 9.68 -10.63
N LEU A 209 -1.34 8.80 -11.45
CA LEU A 209 -2.36 9.13 -12.43
C LEU A 209 -3.60 9.76 -11.78
N ASP A 210 -4.12 9.13 -10.71
CA ASP A 210 -5.27 9.66 -9.96
C ASP A 210 -4.97 11.02 -9.35
N ALA A 211 -3.79 11.18 -8.73
CA ALA A 211 -3.37 12.44 -8.15
C ALA A 211 -3.27 13.54 -9.22
N TYR A 212 -2.61 13.27 -10.35
CA TYR A 212 -2.48 14.23 -11.43
C TYR A 212 -3.85 14.70 -11.95
N CYS A 213 -4.80 13.77 -12.16
CA CYS A 213 -6.17 14.09 -12.56
C CYS A 213 -6.90 14.93 -11.50
N ARG A 214 -6.83 14.50 -10.23
CA ARG A 214 -7.52 15.14 -9.10
C ARG A 214 -7.07 16.58 -8.87
N TYR A 215 -5.81 16.90 -9.13
CA TYR A 215 -5.26 18.25 -9.03
C TYR A 215 -5.26 19.03 -10.36
N GLY A 216 -5.90 18.49 -11.41
CA GLY A 216 -5.97 19.17 -12.72
C GLY A 216 -4.59 19.49 -13.29
N GLY A 217 -3.63 18.61 -13.07
CA GLY A 217 -2.24 18.74 -13.53
C GLY A 217 -1.39 19.77 -12.79
N ARG A 218 -1.95 20.43 -11.78
CA ARG A 218 -1.26 21.42 -10.94
C ARG A 218 -1.06 20.86 -9.54
N VAL A 219 -0.14 19.92 -9.43
CA VAL A 219 0.28 19.38 -8.14
C VAL A 219 1.08 20.47 -7.42
N PRO A 220 0.66 20.91 -6.23
CA PRO A 220 1.37 21.96 -5.51
C PRO A 220 2.81 21.54 -5.17
N ASP A 221 3.77 22.45 -5.33
CA ASP A 221 5.16 22.19 -4.97
C ASP A 221 5.36 22.02 -3.46
N THR A 222 4.45 22.60 -2.67
CA THR A 222 4.40 22.40 -1.23
C THR A 222 2.96 22.10 -0.83
N LEU A 223 2.74 20.91 -0.29
CA LEU A 223 1.45 20.53 0.26
C LEU A 223 1.35 20.98 1.72
N SER A 224 0.16 21.38 2.13
CA SER A 224 -0.12 21.71 3.54
C SER A 224 -1.53 21.30 3.93
N GLY A 225 -1.73 21.08 5.23
CA GLY A 225 -3.01 20.72 5.82
C GLY A 225 -3.66 19.52 5.13
N LYS A 226 -4.95 19.66 4.77
CA LYS A 226 -5.74 18.59 4.16
C LYS A 226 -5.21 18.07 2.83
N ALA A 227 -4.47 18.88 2.08
CA ALA A 227 -3.90 18.44 0.81
C ALA A 227 -2.71 17.50 1.04
N TYR A 228 -1.88 17.79 2.05
CA TYR A 228 -0.80 16.90 2.47
C TYR A 228 -1.37 15.58 3.00
N GLU A 229 -2.32 15.66 3.95
CA GLU A 229 -2.98 14.49 4.54
C GLU A 229 -3.59 13.55 3.48
N LYS A 230 -4.15 14.09 2.40
CA LYS A 230 -4.67 13.26 1.30
C LYS A 230 -3.58 12.51 0.54
N ILE A 231 -2.45 13.17 0.26
CA ILE A 231 -1.34 12.53 -0.44
C ILE A 231 -0.63 11.53 0.47
N GLU A 232 -0.49 11.86 1.75
CA GLU A 232 0.01 10.94 2.78
C GLU A 232 -0.84 9.66 2.80
N HIS A 233 -2.17 9.78 2.88
CA HIS A 233 -3.07 8.63 2.79
C HIS A 233 -2.91 7.86 1.47
N ASP A 234 -2.70 8.53 0.33
CA ASP A 234 -2.47 7.84 -0.95
C ASP A 234 -1.18 7.02 -0.95
N VAL A 235 -0.11 7.51 -0.31
CA VAL A 235 1.15 6.75 -0.16
C VAL A 235 0.92 5.51 0.68
N LEU A 236 0.22 5.63 1.82
CA LEU A 236 -0.10 4.51 2.70
C LEU A 236 -1.02 3.50 2.00
N ASP A 237 -2.05 3.97 1.29
CA ASP A 237 -2.96 3.15 0.50
C ASP A 237 -2.25 2.37 -0.62
N ALA A 238 -1.19 2.95 -1.21
CA ALA A 238 -0.35 2.26 -2.18
C ALA A 238 0.35 1.06 -1.56
N HIS A 239 0.77 1.14 -0.30
CA HIS A 239 1.41 0.01 0.39
C HIS A 239 0.41 -1.14 0.57
N TYR A 240 -0.82 -0.82 1.01
CA TYR A 240 -1.87 -1.83 1.16
C TYR A 240 -2.23 -2.49 -0.16
N LEU A 241 -2.42 -1.70 -1.22
CA LEU A 241 -2.78 -2.23 -2.52
C LEU A 241 -1.69 -3.15 -3.09
N LEU A 242 -0.41 -2.78 -2.93
CA LEU A 242 0.71 -3.63 -3.34
C LEU A 242 0.68 -4.97 -2.59
N LEU A 243 0.63 -4.93 -1.26
CA LEU A 243 0.65 -6.13 -0.44
C LEU A 243 -0.57 -7.01 -0.72
N GLY A 244 -1.77 -6.42 -0.81
CA GLY A 244 -2.99 -7.14 -1.18
C GLY A 244 -2.88 -7.81 -2.55
N THR A 245 -2.32 -7.11 -3.54
CA THR A 245 -2.10 -7.62 -4.90
C THR A 245 -1.13 -8.79 -4.93
N LEU A 246 -0.01 -8.70 -4.19
CA LEU A 246 0.99 -9.78 -4.12
C LEU A 246 0.45 -11.00 -3.36
N GLU A 247 -0.33 -10.79 -2.31
CA GLU A 247 -0.95 -11.88 -1.55
C GLU A 247 -2.04 -12.60 -2.37
N GLY A 248 -2.78 -11.83 -3.17
CA GLY A 248 -3.98 -12.25 -3.90
C GLY A 248 -5.26 -12.13 -3.09
N SER A 249 -5.22 -11.43 -1.94
CA SER A 249 -6.36 -11.26 -1.04
C SER A 249 -6.26 -9.96 -0.24
N PHE A 250 -7.32 -9.16 -0.25
CA PHE A 250 -7.30 -7.82 0.32
C PHE A 250 -8.62 -7.47 1.00
N ALA A 251 -8.56 -6.94 2.22
CA ALA A 251 -9.69 -6.39 2.95
C ALA A 251 -9.60 -4.86 2.95
N THR A 252 -10.50 -4.22 2.20
CA THR A 252 -10.59 -2.77 2.10
C THR A 252 -12.02 -2.32 1.85
N ARG A 253 -12.42 -1.19 2.44
CA ARG A 253 -13.69 -0.53 2.14
C ARG A 253 -13.55 0.66 1.18
N GLU A 254 -12.33 0.97 0.77
CA GLU A 254 -12.05 2.08 -0.14
C GLU A 254 -12.36 1.68 -1.60
N LYS A 255 -13.34 2.36 -2.20
CA LYS A 255 -13.85 2.00 -3.54
C LYS A 255 -12.79 2.13 -4.63
N LYS A 256 -11.88 3.10 -4.49
CA LYS A 256 -10.74 3.25 -5.39
C LYS A 256 -9.85 2.00 -5.38
N LEU A 257 -9.51 1.51 -4.19
CA LEU A 257 -8.63 0.36 -4.02
C LEU A 257 -9.30 -0.95 -4.43
N GLN A 258 -10.59 -1.12 -4.13
CA GLN A 258 -11.38 -2.27 -4.59
C GLN A 258 -11.33 -2.41 -6.11
N ARG A 259 -11.52 -1.30 -6.83
CA ARG A 259 -11.49 -1.26 -8.29
C ARG A 259 -10.10 -1.59 -8.83
N TRP A 260 -9.06 -0.94 -8.33
CA TRP A 260 -7.69 -1.18 -8.79
C TRP A 260 -7.19 -2.59 -8.44
N PHE A 261 -7.57 -3.13 -7.29
CA PHE A 261 -7.28 -4.52 -6.93
C PHE A 261 -7.90 -5.49 -7.95
N GLY A 262 -9.15 -5.26 -8.36
CA GLY A 262 -9.80 -6.06 -9.41
C GLY A 262 -9.10 -5.99 -10.78
N LEU A 263 -8.45 -4.86 -11.10
CA LEU A 263 -7.65 -4.75 -12.33
C LEU A 263 -6.29 -5.46 -12.20
N LEU A 264 -5.61 -5.30 -11.06
CA LEU A 264 -4.27 -5.84 -10.83
C LEU A 264 -4.26 -7.35 -10.55
N CYS A 265 -5.31 -7.84 -9.91
CA CYS A 265 -5.50 -9.19 -9.41
C CYS A 265 -6.95 -9.66 -9.65
N PRO A 266 -7.36 -9.94 -10.91
CA PRO A 266 -8.74 -10.26 -11.26
C PRO A 266 -9.26 -11.55 -10.61
N ASP A 267 -8.37 -12.51 -10.35
CA ASP A 267 -8.68 -13.77 -9.65
C ASP A 267 -8.52 -13.65 -8.12
N GLY A 268 -8.23 -12.45 -7.62
CA GLY A 268 -7.99 -12.17 -6.21
C GLY A 268 -9.26 -12.12 -5.36
N GLN A 269 -9.10 -12.29 -4.05
CA GLN A 269 -10.21 -12.26 -3.10
C GLN A 269 -10.33 -10.87 -2.44
N LEU A 270 -11.48 -10.23 -2.60
CA LEU A 270 -11.74 -8.91 -2.04
C LEU A 270 -12.80 -8.98 -0.94
N TYR A 271 -12.52 -8.33 0.19
CA TYR A 271 -13.43 -8.24 1.34
C TYR A 271 -13.74 -6.77 1.64
N SER A 272 -15.03 -6.39 1.63
CA SER A 272 -15.50 -5.01 1.80
C SER A 272 -16.59 -4.89 2.86
#